data_AF-A0A0D3I003-F1
#
_entry.id   AF-A0A0D3I003-F1
#
_cell.length_a   1.000
_cell.length_b   1.000
_cell.length_c   1.000
_cell.angle_alpha   90.00
_cell.angle_beta   90.00
_cell.angle_gamma   90.00
#
_symmetry.space_group_name_H-M   'P 1'
#
loop_
_entity.id
_entity.type
_entity.pdbx_description
1 polymer ?
#
loop_
_entity_poly.entity_id
_entity_poly.type
_entity_poly.pdbx_seq_one_letter_code
_entity_poly.pdbx_strand_id
1 'polypeptide(L)'
;LRRKHADVDFLFVVGSDWLQPGTDLRTWESRDPADPTGKGRIVTGDKLVTEFDFLVLHRPGYDIEDLSAFGPRFNMLTMAGGMKFVTTDISSTQLRKRMGNSLHIREAIGSNEVNLDLVDGLMPPAVLSFILRSGVYNQKA
;
A
#
# COMPACT_ATOMS: atom_id res chain seq x y z
N LEU A 1 11.61 18.12 1.49
CA LEU A 1 11.07 17.92 0.14
C LEU A 1 10.60 19.25 -0.46
N ARG A 2 9.55 19.89 0.08
CA ARG A 2 9.10 21.24 -0.35
C ARG A 2 10.18 22.32 -0.40
N ARG A 3 11.08 22.38 0.61
CA ARG A 3 12.21 23.35 0.59
C ARG A 3 13.15 23.18 -0.62
N LYS A 4 13.21 21.98 -1.21
CA LYS A 4 14.07 21.68 -2.37
C LYS A 4 13.33 21.85 -3.71
N HIS A 5 12.00 21.88 -3.69
CA HIS A 5 11.13 21.91 -4.86
C HIS A 5 9.93 22.80 -4.51
N ALA A 6 10.17 24.12 -4.48
CA ALA A 6 9.18 25.09 -4.04
C ALA A 6 8.11 25.38 -5.11
N ASP A 7 8.38 25.01 -6.35
CA ASP A 7 7.57 25.15 -7.55
C ASP A 7 6.73 23.91 -7.87
N VAL A 8 6.79 22.88 -7.03
CA VAL A 8 6.12 21.59 -7.26
C VAL A 8 5.11 21.30 -6.16
N ASP A 9 3.92 20.89 -6.57
CA ASP A 9 2.90 20.36 -5.67
C ASP A 9 3.15 18.87 -5.37
N PHE A 10 3.07 18.53 -4.09
CA PHE A 10 3.21 17.16 -3.61
C PHE A 10 1.87 16.64 -3.13
N LEU A 11 1.46 15.50 -3.67
CA LEU A 11 0.21 14.83 -3.35
C LEU A 11 0.50 13.45 -2.74
N PHE A 12 -0.12 13.16 -1.61
CA PHE A 12 -0.13 11.82 -1.03
C PHE A 12 -1.30 11.03 -1.61
N VAL A 13 -0.99 9.91 -2.24
CA VAL A 13 -1.98 9.02 -2.83
C VAL A 13 -2.15 7.81 -1.91
N VAL A 14 -3.32 7.66 -1.29
CA VAL A 14 -3.58 6.65 -0.25
C VAL A 14 -4.89 5.91 -0.50
N GLY A 15 -4.95 4.65 -0.10
CA GLY A 15 -6.21 3.90 -0.04
C GLY A 15 -7.05 4.29 1.18
N SER A 16 -8.37 4.11 1.08
CA SER A 16 -9.31 4.38 2.19
C SER A 16 -9.09 3.49 3.42
N ASP A 17 -8.32 2.41 3.28
CA ASP A 17 -7.90 1.54 4.38
C ASP A 17 -6.92 2.20 5.36
N TRP A 18 -6.23 3.27 4.96
CA TRP A 18 -5.36 4.07 5.84
C TRP A 18 -6.08 5.14 6.65
N LEU A 19 -7.41 5.23 6.48
CA LEU A 19 -8.27 6.19 7.19
C LEU A 19 -9.18 5.49 8.21
N GLN A 20 -8.92 4.21 8.48
CA GLN A 20 -9.77 3.38 9.31
C GLN A 20 -9.29 3.34 10.77
N PRO A 21 -10.17 3.03 11.73
CA PRO A 21 -9.75 2.80 13.11
C PRO A 21 -8.63 1.74 13.19
N GLY A 22 -7.52 2.09 13.85
CA GLY A 22 -6.35 1.22 14.01
C GLY A 22 -5.27 1.36 12.91
N THR A 23 -5.60 1.95 11.78
CA THR A 23 -4.64 2.25 10.68
C THR A 23 -4.59 3.73 10.31
N ASP A 24 -5.41 4.57 10.96
CA ASP A 24 -5.56 5.99 10.71
C ASP A 24 -4.22 6.73 10.67
N LEU A 25 -3.90 7.24 9.49
CA LEU A 25 -2.65 7.93 9.23
C LEU A 25 -2.43 9.19 10.08
N ARG A 26 -3.50 9.79 10.64
CA ARG A 26 -3.40 10.94 11.55
C ARG A 26 -2.68 10.58 12.85
N THR A 27 -2.71 9.29 13.20
CA THR A 27 -2.07 8.77 14.42
C THR A 27 -0.65 8.26 14.17
N TRP A 28 -0.12 8.38 12.95
CA TRP A 28 1.21 7.87 12.63
C TRP A 28 2.31 8.58 13.42
N GLU A 29 3.25 7.78 13.90
CA GLU A 29 4.37 8.24 14.70
C GLU A 29 5.70 8.10 13.97
N SER A 30 6.53 9.14 14.07
CA SER A 30 7.94 9.08 13.68
C SER A 30 8.84 8.96 14.91
N ARG A 31 10.12 8.67 14.68
CA ARG A 31 11.13 8.86 15.73
C ARG A 31 11.23 10.35 16.07
N ASP A 32 11.39 10.65 17.34
CA ASP A 32 11.66 12.01 17.80
C ASP A 32 13.12 12.37 17.50
N PRO A 33 13.40 13.35 16.62
CA PRO A 33 14.77 13.78 16.36
C PRO A 33 15.43 14.48 17.55
N ALA A 34 14.65 14.96 18.53
CA ALA A 34 15.15 15.59 19.74
C ALA A 34 15.53 14.57 20.84
N ASP A 35 15.12 13.30 20.72
CA ASP A 35 15.51 12.25 21.65
C ASP A 35 16.85 11.60 21.22
N PRO A 36 17.94 11.82 21.97
CA PRO A 36 19.25 11.24 21.65
C PRO A 36 19.28 9.70 21.80
N THR A 37 18.30 9.10 22.49
CA THR A 37 18.21 7.63 22.61
C THR A 37 17.54 6.98 21.41
N GLY A 38 16.86 7.76 20.56
CA GLY A 38 16.13 7.29 19.38
C GLY A 38 14.92 6.40 19.69
N LYS A 39 14.48 6.33 20.96
CA LYS A 39 13.34 5.53 21.41
C LYS A 39 12.05 6.33 21.48
N GLY A 40 12.16 7.64 21.61
CA GLY A 40 11.08 8.61 21.62
C GLY A 40 10.31 8.58 20.31
N ARG A 41 8.99 8.65 20.45
CA ARG A 41 8.03 8.65 19.35
C ARG A 41 7.20 9.92 19.46
N ILE A 42 6.98 10.57 18.33
CA ILE A 42 6.11 11.74 18.25
C ILE A 42 5.05 11.48 17.18
N VAL A 43 3.82 11.91 17.45
CA VAL A 43 2.78 11.91 16.43
C VAL A 43 3.19 12.92 15.35
N THR A 44 3.26 12.43 14.12
CA THR A 44 3.59 13.23 12.93
C THR A 44 2.55 13.12 11.84
N GLY A 45 1.57 12.22 11.99
CA GLY A 45 0.41 12.14 11.13
C GLY A 45 -0.37 13.45 11.06
N ASP A 46 -0.51 14.14 12.20
CA ASP A 46 -1.10 15.48 12.31
C ASP A 46 -0.37 16.54 11.45
N LYS A 47 0.97 16.54 11.47
CA LYS A 47 1.80 17.40 10.63
C LYS A 47 1.68 17.02 9.15
N LEU A 48 1.61 15.72 8.85
CA LEU A 48 1.45 15.24 7.50
C LEU A 48 0.14 15.76 6.87
N VAL A 49 -0.98 15.65 7.59
CA VAL A 49 -2.30 16.08 7.09
C VAL A 49 -2.47 17.59 7.01
N THR A 50 -1.67 18.36 7.75
CA THR A 50 -1.68 19.83 7.69
C THR A 50 -0.83 20.37 6.55
N GLU A 51 0.27 19.69 6.21
CA GLU A 51 1.23 20.14 5.21
C GLU A 51 0.89 19.70 3.78
N PHE A 52 0.34 18.49 3.59
CA PHE A 52 0.19 17.88 2.28
C PHE A 52 -1.26 17.68 1.86
N ASP A 53 -1.47 17.68 0.54
CA ASP A 53 -2.76 17.32 -0.05
C ASP A 53 -2.84 15.80 -0.22
N PHE A 54 -4.05 15.26 -0.04
CA PHE A 54 -4.32 13.82 -0.07
C PHE A 54 -5.34 13.50 -1.16
N LEU A 55 -4.98 12.55 -2.01
CA LEU A 55 -5.86 11.93 -2.96
C LEU A 55 -6.18 10.52 -2.48
N VAL A 56 -7.44 10.30 -2.10
CA VAL A 56 -7.90 9.06 -1.50
C VAL A 56 -8.51 8.18 -2.57
N LEU A 57 -8.07 6.93 -2.64
CA LEU A 57 -8.66 5.89 -3.47
C LEU A 57 -9.61 5.06 -2.62
N HIS A 58 -10.85 4.93 -3.08
CA HIS A 58 -11.79 3.99 -2.45
C HIS A 58 -11.28 2.56 -2.62
N ARG A 59 -11.21 1.84 -1.50
CA ARG A 59 -10.87 0.42 -1.44
C ARG A 59 -12.10 -0.36 -0.96
N PRO A 60 -12.52 -1.42 -1.67
CA PRO A 60 -13.66 -2.25 -1.25
C PRO A 60 -13.51 -2.74 0.20
N GLY A 61 -14.57 -2.60 1.00
CA GLY A 61 -14.60 -2.98 2.42
C GLY A 61 -14.05 -1.93 3.39
N TYR A 62 -13.65 -0.76 2.89
CA TYR A 62 -13.13 0.36 3.68
C TYR A 62 -13.86 1.64 3.33
N ASP A 63 -15.14 1.67 3.66
CA ASP A 63 -16.00 2.80 3.37
C ASP A 63 -15.67 4.00 4.27
N ILE A 64 -15.87 5.20 3.72
CA ILE A 64 -15.67 6.47 4.43
C ILE A 64 -16.97 7.25 4.27
N GLU A 65 -17.67 7.48 5.38
CA GLU A 65 -18.93 8.22 5.37
C GLU A 65 -18.70 9.71 5.10
N ASP A 66 -17.73 10.31 5.78
CA ASP A 66 -17.38 11.72 5.63
C ASP A 66 -15.86 11.92 5.56
N LEU A 67 -15.37 12.27 4.38
CA LEU A 67 -13.95 12.52 4.16
C LEU A 67 -13.51 13.85 4.80
N SER A 68 -14.42 14.81 4.97
CA SER A 68 -14.09 16.12 5.54
C SER A 68 -13.67 16.03 7.01
N ALA A 69 -14.09 14.97 7.71
CA ALA A 69 -13.66 14.64 9.07
C ALA A 69 -12.14 14.39 9.19
N PHE A 70 -11.45 14.12 8.08
CA PHE A 70 -9.99 13.92 8.05
C PHE A 70 -9.23 15.22 7.78
N GLY A 71 -9.91 16.27 7.32
CA GLY A 71 -9.37 17.60 7.08
C GLY A 71 -9.65 18.13 5.66
N PRO A 72 -9.44 19.43 5.43
CA PRO A 72 -9.80 20.09 4.17
C PRO A 72 -8.92 19.70 2.98
N ARG A 73 -7.79 19.03 3.23
CA ARG A 73 -6.81 18.63 2.24
C ARG A 73 -7.06 17.25 1.63
N PHE A 74 -8.11 16.55 2.07
CA PHE A 74 -8.47 15.24 1.56
C PHE A 74 -9.49 15.35 0.43
N ASN A 75 -9.15 14.78 -0.71
CA ASN A 75 -10.01 14.70 -1.88
C ASN A 75 -10.17 13.23 -2.28
N MET A 76 -11.41 12.79 -2.47
CA MET A 76 -11.66 11.47 -3.04
C MET A 76 -11.33 11.49 -4.54
N LEU A 77 -10.57 10.49 -5.00
CA LEU A 77 -10.34 10.29 -6.41
C LEU A 77 -11.67 10.00 -7.10
N THR A 78 -12.06 10.89 -8.01
CA THR A 78 -13.22 10.73 -8.87
C THR A 78 -12.76 10.63 -10.31
N MET A 79 -13.26 9.64 -11.04
CA MET A 79 -12.93 9.46 -12.44
C MET A 79 -13.80 10.39 -13.29
N ALA A 80 -13.17 11.18 -14.15
CA ALA A 80 -13.89 12.08 -15.05
C ALA A 80 -14.62 11.31 -16.17
N GLY A 81 -15.63 11.93 -16.78
CA GLY A 81 -16.18 11.50 -18.07
C GLY A 81 -16.81 10.10 -18.09
N GLY A 82 -17.36 9.63 -16.96
CA GLY A 82 -17.99 8.29 -16.87
C GLY A 82 -17.00 7.12 -16.91
N MET A 83 -15.69 7.40 -16.83
CA MET A 83 -14.68 6.35 -16.70
C MET A 83 -14.87 5.57 -15.40
N LYS A 84 -14.65 4.26 -15.45
CA LYS A 84 -14.67 3.40 -14.26
C LYS A 84 -13.25 3.21 -13.76
N PHE A 85 -13.06 3.43 -12.48
CA PHE A 85 -11.81 3.06 -11.83
C PHE A 85 -11.75 1.53 -11.76
N VAL A 86 -10.76 0.93 -12.41
CA VAL A 86 -10.56 -0.52 -12.38
C VAL A 86 -9.75 -0.83 -11.13
N THR A 87 -10.42 -1.27 -10.07
CA THR A 87 -9.77 -1.86 -8.91
C THR A 87 -9.75 -3.37 -9.07
N THR A 88 -8.60 -3.97 -8.83
CA THR A 88 -8.50 -5.39 -8.53
C THR A 88 -8.65 -5.55 -7.03
N ASP A 89 -9.60 -6.38 -6.58
CA ASP A 89 -9.69 -6.79 -5.17
C ASP A 89 -8.58 -7.80 -4.87
N ILE A 90 -7.35 -7.29 -4.82
CA ILE A 90 -6.17 -8.05 -4.49
C ILE A 90 -5.32 -7.30 -3.47
N SER A 91 -4.93 -8.01 -2.43
CA SER A 91 -3.96 -7.55 -1.45
C SER A 91 -2.64 -8.29 -1.61
N SER A 92 -1.54 -7.64 -1.23
CA SER A 92 -0.23 -8.30 -1.14
C SER A 92 -0.27 -9.54 -0.24
N THR A 93 -1.15 -9.57 0.77
CA THR A 93 -1.36 -10.74 1.64
C THR A 93 -1.94 -11.94 0.88
N GLN A 94 -2.97 -11.73 0.06
CA GLN A 94 -3.54 -12.80 -0.78
C GLN A 94 -2.51 -13.28 -1.80
N LEU A 95 -1.77 -12.35 -2.41
CA LEU A 95 -0.74 -12.66 -3.39
C LEU A 95 0.38 -13.52 -2.79
N ARG A 96 0.86 -13.18 -1.59
CA ARG A 96 1.85 -13.98 -0.86
C ARG A 96 1.37 -15.41 -0.58
N LYS A 97 0.11 -15.57 -0.15
CA LYS A 97 -0.48 -16.90 0.09
C LYS A 97 -0.55 -17.73 -1.19
N ARG A 98 -1.04 -17.15 -2.30
CA ARG A 98 -1.12 -17.83 -3.59
C ARG A 98 0.25 -18.21 -4.14
N MET A 99 1.24 -17.34 -3.98
CA MET A 99 2.62 -17.64 -4.36
C MET A 99 3.21 -18.77 -3.48
N GLY A 100 3.00 -18.72 -2.17
CA GLY A 100 3.43 -19.78 -1.25
C GLY A 100 2.85 -21.14 -1.65
N ASN A 101 1.56 -21.19 -1.98
CA ASN A 101 0.92 -22.42 -2.46
C ASN A 101 1.53 -22.91 -3.80
N SER A 102 1.77 -21.99 -4.74
CA SER A 102 2.39 -22.30 -6.04
C SER A 102 3.78 -22.92 -5.88
N LEU A 103 4.57 -22.38 -4.96
CA LEU A 103 5.91 -22.88 -4.63
C LEU A 103 5.87 -24.22 -3.88
N HIS A 104 4.94 -24.38 -2.95
CA HIS A 104 4.78 -25.63 -2.19
C HIS A 104 4.32 -26.80 -3.07
N ILE A 105 3.42 -26.54 -4.03
CA ILE A 105 2.99 -27.55 -5.01
C ILE A 105 4.19 -28.04 -5.84
N ARG A 106 5.09 -27.13 -6.26
CA ARG A 106 6.32 -27.50 -6.96
C ARG A 106 7.17 -28.47 -6.13
N GLU A 107 7.37 -28.16 -4.85
CA GLU A 107 8.16 -29.00 -3.93
C GLU A 107 7.53 -30.37 -3.74
N ALA A 108 6.21 -30.44 -3.55
CA ALA A 108 5.48 -31.69 -3.32
C ALA A 108 5.49 -32.62 -4.54
N ILE A 109 5.46 -32.07 -5.76
CA ILE A 109 5.41 -32.84 -7.01
C ILE A 109 6.83 -33.16 -7.53
N GLY A 110 7.88 -32.55 -6.96
CA GLY A 110 9.26 -32.72 -7.43
C GLY A 110 9.48 -32.22 -8.86
N SER A 111 8.60 -31.34 -9.34
CA SER A 111 8.70 -30.74 -10.68
C SER A 111 9.67 -29.56 -10.65
N ASN A 112 10.40 -29.35 -11.75
CA ASN A 112 11.17 -28.12 -11.94
C ASN A 112 10.30 -26.93 -12.34
N GLU A 113 9.05 -27.16 -12.77
CA GLU A 113 8.13 -26.10 -13.17
C GLU A 113 7.28 -25.62 -11.99
N VAL A 114 7.25 -24.30 -11.78
CA VAL A 114 6.31 -23.67 -10.86
C VAL A 114 4.98 -23.51 -11.60
N ASN A 115 3.89 -24.08 -11.09
CA ASN A 115 2.56 -23.74 -11.58
C ASN A 115 2.25 -22.30 -11.13
N LEU A 116 2.09 -21.39 -12.10
CA LEU A 116 1.85 -19.97 -11.85
C LEU A 116 0.38 -19.56 -12.06
N ASP A 117 -0.53 -20.52 -12.30
CA ASP A 117 -1.94 -20.26 -12.61
C ASP A 117 -2.63 -19.48 -11.47
N LEU A 118 -2.17 -19.68 -10.23
CA LEU A 118 -2.71 -18.99 -9.05
C LEU A 118 -2.30 -17.50 -8.96
N VAL A 119 -1.28 -17.08 -9.70
CA VAL A 119 -0.69 -15.74 -9.65
C VAL A 119 -0.60 -15.05 -11.00
N ASP A 120 -0.94 -15.74 -12.08
CA ASP A 120 -0.96 -15.20 -13.43
C ASP A 120 -1.97 -14.06 -13.56
N GLY A 121 -1.60 -13.01 -14.28
CA GLY A 121 -2.38 -11.78 -14.43
C GLY A 121 -2.55 -10.92 -13.17
N LEU A 122 -2.04 -11.35 -12.00
CA LEU A 122 -2.20 -10.60 -10.74
C LEU A 122 -1.10 -9.56 -10.49
N MET A 123 -0.03 -9.60 -11.27
CA MET A 123 1.10 -8.67 -11.17
C MET A 123 1.78 -8.49 -12.53
N PRO A 124 2.57 -7.42 -12.71
CA PRO A 124 3.38 -7.28 -13.91
C PRO A 124 4.37 -8.46 -14.08
N PRO A 125 4.56 -9.00 -15.30
CA PRO A 125 5.44 -10.14 -15.55
C PRO A 125 6.90 -9.94 -15.06
N ALA A 126 7.41 -8.71 -15.11
CA ALA A 126 8.73 -8.38 -14.60
C ALA A 126 8.85 -8.56 -13.08
N VAL A 127 7.78 -8.25 -12.32
CA VAL A 127 7.73 -8.44 -10.86
C VAL A 127 7.69 -9.93 -10.54
N LEU A 128 6.89 -10.71 -11.27
CA LEU A 128 6.84 -12.16 -11.13
C LEU A 128 8.20 -12.80 -11.36
N SER A 129 8.86 -12.42 -12.46
CA SER A 129 10.21 -12.90 -12.80
C SER A 129 11.23 -12.58 -11.71
N PHE A 130 11.14 -11.38 -11.11
CA PHE A 130 11.99 -10.99 -10.00
C PHE A 130 11.75 -11.84 -8.75
N ILE A 131 10.48 -12.08 -8.39
CA ILE A 131 10.10 -12.91 -7.24
C ILE A 131 10.65 -14.33 -7.38
N LEU A 132 10.47 -14.94 -8.55
CA LEU A 132 10.93 -16.31 -8.82
C LEU A 132 12.46 -16.41 -8.77
N ARG A 133 13.17 -15.47 -9.40
CA ARG A 133 14.64 -15.44 -9.40
C ARG A 133 15.22 -15.21 -8.01
N SER A 134 14.60 -14.33 -7.22
CA SER A 134 15.17 -13.87 -5.94
C SER A 134 14.64 -14.65 -4.74
N GLY A 135 13.66 -15.55 -4.93
CA GLY A 135 13.11 -16.38 -3.86
C GLY A 135 12.40 -15.58 -2.76
N VAL A 136 11.83 -14.41 -3.06
CA VAL A 136 11.28 -13.44 -2.07
C VAL A 136 10.19 -14.05 -1.18
N TYR A 137 9.43 -15.01 -1.71
CA TYR A 137 8.36 -15.71 -0.98
C TYR A 137 8.65 -17.19 -0.78
N ASN A 138 9.90 -17.60 -1.00
CA ASN A 138 10.33 -18.94 -0.65
C ASN A 138 10.46 -18.99 0.87
N GLN A 139 9.45 -19.57 1.53
CA GLN A 139 9.53 -19.81 2.97
C GLN A 139 10.56 -20.92 3.21
N LYS A 140 11.84 -20.56 3.24
CA LYS A 140 12.80 -21.36 4.00
C LYS A 140 12.50 -21.11 5.48
N ALA A 141 11.85 -22.09 6.09
CA ALA A 141 12.03 -22.36 7.52
C ALA A 141 13.47 -22.86 7.75
#